data_AF-A0AAE4CNN5-F1
#
_entry.id   AF-A0AAE4CNN5-F1
#
_cell.length_a   1.000
_cell.length_b   1.000
_cell.length_c   1.000
_cell.angle_alpha   90.00
_cell.angle_beta   90.00
_cell.angle_gamma   90.00
#
_symmetry.space_group_name_H-M   'P 1'
#
loop_
_entity.id
_entity.type
_entity.pdbx_description
1 polymer ?
#
loop_
_entity_poly.entity_id
_entity_poly.type
_entity_poly.pdbx_seq_one_letter_code
_entity_poly.pdbx_strand_id
1 'polypeptide(L)'
;MSPCCTDNGQEVQKGRTRDLIFPLSKLVAALSRTVTLYPGDVVFTGTPAGVGVGRDPQRFLRPGERLDSWIDGIGELHQTFVAGGDAK
;
A
#
# COMPACT_ATOMS: atom_id res chain seq x y z
N MET A 1 -0.79 -11.03 9.90
CA MET A 1 -1.35 -9.82 9.28
C MET A 1 -0.85 -9.78 7.85
N SER A 2 -1.76 -9.96 6.89
CA SER A 2 -1.41 -10.15 5.48
C SER A 2 -1.99 -8.99 4.68
N PRO A 3 -1.18 -7.99 4.29
CA PRO A 3 -1.64 -6.97 3.37
C PRO A 3 -1.84 -7.59 1.98
N CYS A 4 -2.99 -7.35 1.40
CA CYS A 4 -3.36 -7.86 0.10
C CYS A 4 -4.20 -6.82 -0.64
N CYS A 5 -4.15 -6.82 -1.96
CA CYS A 5 -5.01 -5.96 -2.76
C CYS A 5 -5.36 -6.60 -4.10
N THR A 6 -6.56 -6.24 -4.59
CA THR A 6 -7.10 -6.67 -5.88
C THR A 6 -7.42 -5.47 -6.74
N ASP A 7 -7.21 -5.61 -8.04
CA ASP A 7 -7.59 -4.63 -9.05
C ASP A 7 -8.66 -5.24 -9.95
N ASN A 8 -9.87 -4.67 -9.93
CA ASN A 8 -11.08 -5.22 -10.55
C ASN A 8 -11.30 -6.72 -10.23
N GLY A 9 -11.03 -7.10 -8.98
CA GLY A 9 -11.18 -8.49 -8.50
C GLY A 9 -9.99 -9.42 -8.82
N GLN A 10 -8.96 -8.96 -9.52
CA GLN A 10 -7.73 -9.73 -9.72
C GLN A 10 -6.73 -9.47 -8.59
N GLU A 11 -6.27 -10.51 -7.87
CA GLU A 11 -5.24 -10.35 -6.82
C GLU A 11 -3.96 -9.80 -7.45
N VAL A 12 -3.54 -8.60 -7.03
CA VAL A 12 -2.35 -7.94 -7.58
C VAL A 12 -1.18 -7.89 -6.62
N GLN A 13 -1.42 -7.91 -5.31
CA GLN A 13 -0.38 -8.04 -4.31
C GLN A 13 -0.85 -8.98 -3.20
N LYS A 14 0.07 -9.79 -2.68
CA LYS A 14 -0.14 -10.64 -1.51
C LYS A 14 1.14 -10.68 -0.71
N GLY A 15 1.10 -10.16 0.51
CA GLY A 15 2.25 -10.14 1.40
C GLY A 15 1.92 -10.55 2.82
N ARG A 16 2.94 -10.72 3.64
CA ARG A 16 2.80 -10.83 5.10
C ARG A 16 3.69 -9.82 5.77
N THR A 17 3.23 -9.23 6.87
CA THR A 17 4.02 -8.26 7.64
C THR A 17 5.30 -8.85 8.25
N ARG A 18 5.40 -10.19 8.33
CA ARG A 18 6.62 -10.89 8.74
C ARG A 18 7.76 -10.74 7.73
N ASP A 19 7.43 -10.46 6.47
CA ASP A 19 8.39 -10.38 5.35
C ASP A 19 8.96 -8.97 5.18
N LEU A 20 8.67 -8.05 6.12
CA LEU A 20 9.26 -6.72 6.13
C LEU A 20 10.78 -6.82 6.31
N ILE A 21 11.53 -6.17 5.40
CA ILE A 21 12.99 -6.06 5.48
C ILE A 21 13.41 -5.42 6.82
N PHE A 22 12.65 -4.42 7.27
CA PHE A 22 12.79 -3.79 8.58
C PHE A 22 11.55 -4.08 9.43
N PRO A 23 11.67 -4.83 10.53
CA PRO A 23 10.60 -4.98 11.49
C PRO A 23 10.13 -3.62 12.03
N LEU A 24 8.84 -3.53 12.39
CA LEU A 24 8.21 -2.27 12.85
C LEU A 24 9.00 -1.57 13.98
N SER A 25 9.48 -2.33 14.96
CA SER A 25 10.28 -1.80 16.07
C SER A 25 11.59 -1.15 15.61
N LYS A 26 12.28 -1.77 14.63
CA LYS A 26 13.51 -1.19 14.04
C LYS A 26 13.21 0.05 13.21
N LEU A 27 12.10 0.04 12.47
CA LEU A 27 11.67 1.16 11.63
C LEU A 27 11.37 2.40 12.48
N VAL A 28 10.55 2.25 13.53
CA VAL A 28 10.21 3.36 14.45
C VAL A 28 11.47 3.87 15.16
N ALA A 29 12.32 2.96 15.67
CA ALA A 29 13.57 3.36 16.33
C ALA A 29 14.55 4.07 15.39
N ALA A 30 14.58 3.72 14.10
CA ALA A 30 15.43 4.38 13.13
C ALA A 30 14.91 5.79 12.79
N LEU A 31 13.60 5.94 12.58
CA LEU A 31 12.99 7.24 12.32
C LEU A 31 13.16 8.19 13.51
N SER A 32 12.90 7.71 14.73
CA SER A 32 12.96 8.55 15.94
C SER A 32 14.37 9.06 16.30
N ARG A 33 15.43 8.48 15.71
CA ARG A 33 16.81 8.99 15.85
C ARG A 33 17.10 10.17 14.93
N THR A 34 16.35 10.30 13.84
CA THR A 34 16.59 11.33 12.81
C THR A 34 15.59 12.46 12.92
N VAL A 35 14.33 12.14 13.24
CA VAL A 35 13.23 13.10 13.36
C VAL A 35 12.44 12.84 14.64
N THR A 36 11.87 13.89 15.22
CA THR A 36 10.92 13.74 16.33
C THR A 36 9.59 13.21 15.78
N LEU A 37 9.14 12.07 16.31
CA LEU A 37 7.81 11.54 16.04
C LEU A 37 6.81 12.12 17.05
N TYR A 38 5.69 12.61 16.57
CA TYR A 38 4.62 13.17 17.38
C TYR A 38 3.41 12.21 17.48
N PRO A 39 2.63 12.28 18.57
CA PRO A 39 1.37 11.54 18.66
C PRO A 39 0.44 11.93 17.51
N GLY A 40 -0.01 10.94 16.73
CA GLY A 40 -0.83 11.13 15.54
C GLY A 40 -0.08 10.98 14.22
N ASP A 41 1.26 10.87 14.25
CA ASP A 41 2.04 10.62 13.04
C ASP A 41 1.70 9.26 12.41
N VAL A 42 1.61 9.23 11.09
CA VAL A 42 1.30 8.04 10.30
C VAL A 42 2.51 7.63 9.48
N VAL A 43 2.93 6.37 9.64
CA VAL A 43 4.09 5.81 8.95
C VAL A 43 3.66 4.67 8.04
N PHE A 44 3.91 4.84 6.74
CA PHE A 44 3.70 3.79 5.74
C PHE A 44 4.93 2.87 5.70
N THR A 45 4.74 1.60 6.04
CA THR A 45 5.83 0.66 6.36
C THR A 45 6.40 -0.08 5.14
N GLY A 46 5.90 0.24 3.94
CA GLY A 46 6.27 -0.39 2.69
C GLY A 46 5.13 -1.18 2.06
N THR A 47 5.38 -1.71 0.87
CA THR A 47 4.42 -2.52 0.09
C THR A 47 5.08 -3.83 -0.34
N PRO A 48 4.36 -4.96 -0.35
CA PRO A 48 4.87 -6.22 -0.87
C PRO A 48 5.05 -6.18 -2.40
N ALA A 49 5.62 -7.24 -2.95
CA ALA A 49 5.76 -7.40 -4.40
C ALA A 49 4.39 -7.36 -5.12
N GLY A 50 4.41 -7.04 -6.41
CA GLY A 50 3.21 -7.01 -7.27
C GLY A 50 2.74 -5.62 -7.68
N VAL A 51 3.46 -4.56 -7.28
CA VAL A 51 3.24 -3.19 -7.78
C VAL A 51 3.34 -3.15 -9.30
N GLY A 52 2.48 -2.36 -9.93
CA GLY A 52 2.31 -2.32 -11.38
C GLY A 52 3.56 -1.98 -12.19
N VAL A 53 4.46 -1.15 -11.61
CA VAL A 53 5.76 -0.79 -12.21
C VAL A 53 6.73 -1.98 -12.30
N GLY A 54 6.63 -2.93 -11.36
CA GLY A 54 7.48 -4.11 -11.29
C GLY A 54 6.98 -5.30 -12.11
N ARG A 55 5.87 -5.12 -12.85
CA ARG A 55 5.29 -6.15 -13.73
C ARG A 55 5.85 -6.02 -15.14
N ASP A 56 5.87 -7.14 -15.86
CA ASP A 56 6.16 -7.19 -17.29
C ASP A 56 4.99 -7.90 -18.01
N PRO A 57 4.16 -7.19 -18.80
CA PRO A 57 4.23 -5.75 -19.08
C PRO A 57 3.85 -4.89 -17.88
N GLN A 58 4.37 -3.66 -17.84
CA GLN A 58 4.01 -2.69 -16.80
C GLN A 58 2.53 -2.34 -16.86
N ARG A 59 1.90 -2.20 -15.69
CA ARG A 59 0.48 -1.87 -15.57
C ARG A 59 0.29 -0.72 -14.60
N PHE A 60 -0.53 0.25 -14.98
CA PHE A 60 -0.92 1.38 -14.13
C PHE A 60 -2.44 1.44 -14.03
N LEU A 61 -2.92 2.05 -12.94
CA LEU A 61 -4.34 2.28 -12.72
C LEU A 61 -4.90 3.22 -13.79
N ARG A 62 -6.11 2.90 -14.25
CA ARG A 62 -6.86 3.66 -15.27
C ARG A 62 -8.17 4.17 -14.67
N PRO A 63 -8.72 5.27 -15.23
CA PRO A 63 -10.06 5.74 -14.87
C PRO A 63 -11.10 4.62 -14.99
N GLY A 64 -11.96 4.50 -13.99
CA GLY A 64 -13.00 3.46 -13.89
C GLY A 64 -12.54 2.16 -13.21
N GLU A 65 -11.24 1.96 -12.97
CA GLU A 65 -10.75 0.78 -12.24
C GLU A 65 -10.97 0.92 -10.73
N ARG A 66 -11.24 -0.22 -10.09
CA ARG A 66 -11.44 -0.33 -8.64
C ARG A 66 -10.29 -1.11 -8.00
N LEU A 67 -9.69 -0.52 -6.97
CA LEU A 67 -8.69 -1.16 -6.11
C LEU A 67 -9.32 -1.46 -4.75
N ASP A 68 -9.32 -2.73 -4.38
CA ASP A 68 -9.71 -3.19 -3.05
C ASP A 68 -8.44 -3.60 -2.31
N SER A 69 -8.21 -3.04 -1.14
CA SER A 69 -7.03 -3.33 -0.30
C SER A 69 -7.48 -3.74 1.08
N TRP A 70 -6.85 -4.76 1.66
CA TRP A 70 -7.21 -5.22 3.00
C TRP A 70 -6.01 -5.70 3.79
N ILE A 71 -6.21 -5.73 5.10
CA ILE A 71 -5.29 -6.29 6.06
C ILE A 71 -6.07 -7.16 7.03
N ASP A 72 -5.72 -8.46 7.10
CA ASP A 72 -6.34 -9.40 8.03
C ASP A 72 -6.34 -8.86 9.47
N GLY A 73 -7.54 -8.68 10.04
CA GLY A 73 -7.73 -8.21 11.41
C GLY A 73 -7.78 -6.68 11.59
N ILE A 74 -7.67 -5.89 10.53
CA ILE A 74 -7.90 -4.42 10.57
C ILE A 74 -9.18 -4.06 9.82
N GLY A 75 -9.28 -4.47 8.55
CA GLY A 75 -10.40 -4.12 7.69
C GLY A 75 -10.01 -4.00 6.22
N GLU A 76 -10.95 -3.47 5.44
CA GLU A 76 -10.88 -3.33 3.98
C GLU A 76 -11.08 -1.88 3.56
N LEU A 77 -10.42 -1.49 2.48
CA LEU A 77 -10.50 -0.18 1.84
C LEU A 77 -10.78 -0.38 0.34
N HIS A 78 -11.86 0.23 -0.14
CA HIS A 78 -12.28 0.14 -1.54
C HIS A 78 -12.22 1.51 -2.19
N GLN A 79 -11.50 1.62 -3.31
CA GLN A 79 -11.32 2.88 -4.03
C GLN A 79 -11.57 2.69 -5.51
N THR A 80 -12.50 3.47 -6.07
CA THR A 80 -12.70 3.57 -7.51
C THR A 80 -12.00 4.81 -8.05
N PHE A 81 -11.11 4.63 -9.03
CA PHE A 81 -10.34 5.73 -9.61
C PHE A 81 -11.13 6.43 -10.71
N VAL A 82 -11.04 7.75 -10.74
CA VAL A 82 -11.64 8.59 -11.79
C VAL A 82 -10.56 9.42 -12.44
N ALA A 83 -10.74 9.81 -13.71
CA ALA A 83 -9.84 10.75 -14.34
C ALA A 83 -9.89 12.09 -13.59
N GLY A 84 -8.74 12.73 -13.41
CA GLY A 84 -8.74 14.14 -13.04
C GLY A 84 -9.44 14.90 -14.17
N GLY A 85 -10.54 15.59 -13.87
CA GLY A 85 -11.18 16.46 -14.85
C GLY A 85 -10.18 17.51 -15.33
N ASP A 86 -10.32 17.97 -16.58
CA ASP A 86 -9.51 19.04 -17.14
C ASP A 86 -9.59 20.26 -16.21
N ALA A 87 -8.58 20.46 -15.37
CA ALA A 87 -8.43 21.65 -14.58
C ALA A 87 -8.11 22.78 -15.56
N LYS A 88 -9.15 23.56 -15.89
CA LYS A 88 -9.00 24.82 -16.60
C LYS A 88 -8.29 25.85 -15.71
#